data_AF-A0A6I6UV16-F1
#
_entry.id   AF-A0A6I6UV16-F1
#
_cell.length_a   1.000
_cell.length_b   1.000
_cell.length_c   1.000
_cell.angle_alpha   90.00
_cell.angle_beta   90.00
_cell.angle_gamma   90.00
#
_symmetry.space_group_name_H-M   'P 1'
#
loop_
_entity.id
_entity.type
_entity.pdbx_description
1 polymer ?
#
loop_
_entity_poly.entity_id
_entity_poly.type
_entity_poly.pdbx_seq_one_letter_code
_entity_poly.pdbx_strand_id
1 'polypeptide(L)'
;MEINQLCTEAFEIAKSKGWHDQERETGTVLALIHSEVSEALEADRKGDQENFEEELADVCIRIFDLCGSKGIDLEIAIRKKMERNKGRSYKHGGKAY
;
A
#
# COMPACT_ATOMS: atom_id res chain seq x y z
N MET A 1 -13.75 9.39 0.43
CA MET A 1 -13.86 8.06 -0.20
C MET A 1 -13.46 7.02 0.82
N GLU A 2 -14.16 5.90 0.83
CA GLU A 2 -13.79 4.75 1.67
C GLU A 2 -12.58 4.03 1.07
N ILE A 3 -11.76 3.36 1.90
CA ILE A 3 -10.53 2.67 1.43
C ILE A 3 -10.87 1.58 0.40
N ASN A 4 -11.98 0.89 0.57
CA ASN A 4 -12.41 -0.12 -0.40
C ASN A 4 -12.83 0.46 -1.75
N GLN A 5 -13.30 1.72 -1.78
CA GLN A 5 -13.58 2.40 -3.04
C GLN A 5 -12.27 2.71 -3.78
N LEU A 6 -11.24 3.16 -3.05
CA LEU A 6 -9.89 3.37 -3.60
C LEU A 6 -9.27 2.08 -4.14
N CYS A 7 -9.46 0.95 -3.44
CA CYS A 7 -9.01 -0.36 -3.92
C CYS A 7 -9.67 -0.75 -5.26
N THR A 8 -10.99 -0.57 -5.34
CA THR A 8 -11.74 -0.83 -6.58
C THR A 8 -11.27 0.08 -7.71
N GLU A 9 -11.15 1.37 -7.44
CA GLU A 9 -10.76 2.36 -8.45
C GLU A 9 -9.33 2.15 -8.95
N ALA A 10 -8.36 1.94 -8.06
CA ALA A 10 -6.97 1.66 -8.43
C ALA A 10 -6.87 0.42 -9.32
N PHE A 11 -7.60 -0.66 -8.96
CA PHE A 11 -7.64 -1.88 -9.75
C PHE A 11 -8.25 -1.67 -11.14
N GLU A 12 -9.40 -1.00 -11.23
CA GLU A 12 -10.04 -0.76 -12.53
C GLU A 12 -9.20 0.17 -13.42
N ILE A 13 -8.52 1.17 -12.85
CA ILE A 13 -7.57 2.00 -13.58
C ILE A 13 -6.41 1.14 -14.07
N ALA A 14 -5.76 0.35 -13.21
CA ALA A 14 -4.63 -0.48 -13.60
C ALA A 14 -5.01 -1.49 -14.69
N LYS A 15 -6.18 -2.12 -14.55
CA LYS A 15 -6.75 -3.04 -15.53
C LYS A 15 -7.04 -2.34 -16.87
N SER A 16 -7.60 -1.14 -16.85
CA SER A 16 -7.84 -0.35 -18.08
C SER A 16 -6.56 0.00 -18.85
N LYS A 17 -5.40 -0.03 -18.18
CA LYS A 17 -4.08 0.20 -18.76
C LYS A 17 -3.35 -1.09 -19.15
N GLY A 18 -3.98 -2.25 -19.03
CA GLY A 18 -3.41 -3.55 -19.40
C GLY A 18 -2.44 -4.13 -18.37
N TRP A 19 -2.35 -3.58 -17.16
CA TRP A 19 -1.45 -4.09 -16.12
C TRP A 19 -1.84 -5.47 -15.58
N HIS A 20 -3.08 -5.88 -15.84
CA HIS A 20 -3.66 -7.17 -15.46
C HIS A 20 -3.96 -8.08 -16.67
N ASP A 21 -3.45 -7.77 -17.86
CA ASP A 21 -3.64 -8.60 -19.07
C ASP A 21 -2.94 -9.96 -18.96
N GLN A 22 -1.91 -10.04 -18.10
CA GLN A 22 -1.19 -11.26 -17.77
C GLN A 22 -1.16 -11.44 -16.26
N GLU A 23 -1.24 -12.69 -15.81
CA GLU A 23 -1.09 -13.02 -14.40
C GLU A 23 0.33 -12.69 -13.93
N ARG A 24 0.42 -11.95 -12.82
CA ARG A 24 1.69 -11.68 -12.14
C ARG A 24 1.75 -12.44 -10.83
N GLU A 25 2.92 -13.01 -10.57
CA GLU A 25 3.22 -13.64 -9.29
C GLU A 25 3.12 -12.60 -8.16
N THR A 26 2.65 -13.02 -6.98
CA THR A 26 2.34 -12.09 -5.88
C THR A 26 3.60 -11.43 -5.33
N GLY A 27 4.70 -12.16 -5.21
CA GLY A 27 6.03 -11.66 -4.85
C GLY A 27 6.53 -10.59 -5.81
N THR A 28 6.32 -10.71 -7.12
CA THR A 28 6.61 -9.64 -8.09
C THR A 28 5.84 -8.37 -7.76
N VAL A 29 4.53 -8.46 -7.46
CA VAL A 29 3.73 -7.28 -7.10
C VAL A 29 4.21 -6.68 -5.77
N LEU A 30 4.58 -7.51 -4.79
CA LEU A 30 5.16 -7.06 -3.52
C LEU A 30 6.51 -6.37 -3.72
N ALA A 31 7.34 -6.84 -4.65
CA ALA A 31 8.61 -6.21 -4.99
C ALA A 31 8.41 -4.83 -5.65
N LEU A 32 7.36 -4.66 -6.46
CA LEU A 32 6.99 -3.34 -7.02
C LEU A 32 6.50 -2.38 -5.94
N ILE A 33 5.71 -2.84 -4.96
CA ILE A 33 5.35 -1.99 -3.80
C ILE A 33 6.61 -1.57 -3.04
N HIS A 34 7.59 -2.48 -2.92
CA HIS A 34 8.85 -2.19 -2.24
C HIS A 34 9.74 -1.18 -3.00
N SER A 35 9.66 -1.12 -4.34
CA SER A 35 10.40 -0.10 -5.09
C SER A 35 9.87 1.30 -4.78
N GLU A 36 8.55 1.52 -4.75
CA GLU A 36 7.99 2.85 -4.43
C GLU A 36 8.40 3.30 -3.01
N VAL A 37 8.52 2.37 -2.05
CA VAL A 37 9.05 2.68 -0.70
C VAL A 37 10.52 3.11 -0.76
N SER A 38 11.31 2.51 -1.65
CA SER A 38 12.71 2.87 -1.83
C SER A 38 12.88 4.21 -2.54
N GLU A 39 11.99 4.54 -3.47
CA GLU A 39 11.92 5.83 -4.16
C GLU A 39 11.53 6.95 -3.18
N ALA A 40 10.54 6.70 -2.30
CA ALA A 40 10.21 7.62 -1.20
C ALA A 40 11.42 7.88 -0.30
N LEU A 41 12.16 6.84 0.09
CA LEU A 41 13.38 7.00 0.89
C LEU A 41 14.46 7.82 0.17
N GLU A 42 14.58 7.66 -1.15
CA GLU A 42 15.52 8.44 -1.94
C GLU A 42 15.12 9.92 -2.02
N ALA A 43 13.84 10.21 -2.21
CA ALA A 43 13.30 11.56 -2.22
C ALA A 43 13.53 12.28 -0.88
N ASP A 44 13.24 11.62 0.24
CA ASP A 44 13.49 12.15 1.59
C ASP A 44 14.98 12.51 1.80
N ARG A 45 15.89 11.63 1.37
CA ARG A 45 17.35 11.87 1.47
C ARG A 45 17.81 13.07 0.65
N LYS A 46 17.12 13.37 -0.45
CA LYS A 46 17.41 14.53 -1.31
C LYS A 46 16.75 15.82 -0.82
N GLY A 47 15.87 15.73 0.19
CA GLY A 47 15.04 16.85 0.63
C GLY A 47 13.97 17.22 -0.40
N ASP A 48 13.60 16.28 -1.26
CA ASP A 48 12.56 16.46 -2.28
C ASP A 48 11.20 16.08 -1.70
N GLN A 49 10.56 17.04 -1.04
CA GLN A 49 9.30 16.83 -0.33
C GLN A 49 8.13 16.50 -1.28
N GLU A 50 8.11 17.10 -2.46
CA GLU A 50 7.05 16.87 -3.44
C GLU A 50 7.11 15.43 -3.95
N ASN A 51 8.30 14.98 -4.37
CA ASN A 51 8.47 13.59 -4.80
C ASN A 51 8.23 12.63 -3.63
N PHE A 52 8.65 12.96 -2.41
CA PHE A 52 8.38 12.11 -1.25
C PHE A 52 6.88 11.86 -1.04
N GLU A 53 6.04 12.90 -1.17
CA GLU A 53 4.59 12.77 -1.08
C GLU A 53 4.00 11.95 -2.22
N GLU A 54 4.50 12.14 -3.44
CA GLU A 54 4.10 11.37 -4.63
C GLU A 54 4.41 9.88 -4.46
N GLU A 55 5.62 9.52 -4.05
CA GLU A 55 6.02 8.11 -3.87
C GLU A 55 5.22 7.41 -2.76
N LEU A 56 4.88 8.12 -1.68
CA LEU A 56 3.99 7.57 -0.64
C LEU A 56 2.57 7.33 -1.16
N ALA A 57 2.09 8.16 -2.08
CA ALA A 57 0.82 7.94 -2.75
C ALA A 57 0.90 6.69 -3.64
N ASP A 58 1.99 6.51 -4.37
CA ASP A 58 2.22 5.34 -5.23
C ASP A 58 2.29 4.03 -4.44
N VAL A 59 2.95 4.03 -3.27
CA VAL A 59 2.89 2.89 -2.33
C VAL A 59 1.44 2.53 -2.01
N CYS A 60 0.61 3.51 -1.68
CA CYS A 60 -0.80 3.27 -1.36
C CYS A 60 -1.58 2.75 -2.57
N ILE A 61 -1.39 3.36 -3.75
CA ILE A 61 -2.08 2.97 -4.99
C ILE A 61 -1.72 1.52 -5.38
N ARG A 62 -0.45 1.12 -5.26
CA ARG A 62 -0.02 -0.26 -5.51
C ARG A 62 -0.64 -1.26 -4.54
N ILE A 63 -0.76 -0.88 -3.26
CA ILE A 63 -1.46 -1.70 -2.26
C ILE A 63 -2.96 -1.80 -2.60
N PHE A 64 -3.58 -0.69 -3.00
CA PHE A 64 -4.99 -0.63 -3.38
C PHE A 64 -5.29 -1.50 -4.61
N ASP A 65 -4.46 -1.42 -5.65
CA ASP A 65 -4.54 -2.28 -6.84
C ASP A 65 -4.39 -3.76 -6.48
N LEU A 66 -3.38 -4.11 -5.66
CA LEU A 66 -3.20 -5.48 -5.16
C LEU A 66 -4.41 -5.99 -4.37
N CYS A 67 -4.99 -5.15 -3.52
CA CYS A 67 -6.17 -5.53 -2.74
C CYS A 67 -7.41 -5.68 -3.63
N GLY A 68 -7.63 -4.74 -4.54
CA GLY A 68 -8.74 -4.78 -5.50
C GLY A 68 -8.67 -6.02 -6.40
N SER A 69 -7.51 -6.31 -6.98
CA SER A 69 -7.29 -7.49 -7.83
C SER A 69 -7.48 -8.83 -7.10
N LYS A 70 -7.18 -8.89 -5.80
CA LYS A 70 -7.37 -10.08 -4.96
C LYS A 70 -8.70 -10.14 -4.21
N GLY A 71 -9.57 -9.13 -4.34
CA GLY A 71 -10.82 -9.04 -3.59
C GLY A 71 -10.64 -8.93 -2.07
N ILE A 72 -9.55 -8.31 -1.62
CA ILE A 72 -9.25 -8.11 -0.20
C ILE A 72 -10.00 -6.86 0.30
N ASP A 73 -10.81 -7.04 1.35
CA ASP A 73 -11.40 -5.93 2.09
C ASP A 73 -10.34 -5.29 3.00
N LEU A 74 -9.57 -4.36 2.42
CA LEU A 74 -8.46 -3.69 3.07
C LEU A 74 -8.97 -2.80 4.22
N GLU A 75 -10.13 -2.17 4.06
CA GLU A 75 -10.70 -1.32 5.09
C GLU A 75 -11.01 -2.09 6.37
N ILE A 76 -11.71 -3.24 6.25
CA ILE A 76 -11.98 -4.12 7.39
C ILE A 76 -10.66 -4.61 8.00
N ALA A 77 -9.67 -4.99 7.18
CA ALA A 77 -8.37 -5.44 7.66
C ALA A 77 -7.66 -4.36 8.48
N ILE A 78 -7.63 -3.12 7.99
CA ILE A 78 -7.06 -1.96 8.69
C ILE A 78 -7.81 -1.69 9.99
N ARG A 79 -9.15 -1.59 9.97
CA ARG A 79 -9.96 -1.32 11.17
C ARG A 79 -9.74 -2.38 12.25
N LYS A 80 -9.76 -3.66 11.89
CA LYS A 80 -9.45 -4.77 12.80
C LYS A 80 -8.05 -4.66 13.39
N LYS A 81 -7.05 -4.33 12.54
CA LYS A 81 -5.65 -4.19 12.97
C LYS A 81 -5.47 -3.00 13.91
N MET A 82 -6.06 -1.85 13.62
CA MET A 82 -6.02 -0.66 14.46
C MET A 82 -6.66 -0.92 15.81
N GLU A 83 -7.81 -1.59 15.86
CA GLU A 83 -8.47 -1.93 17.12
C GLU A 83 -7.60 -2.86 17.99
N ARG A 84 -7.00 -3.89 17.37
CA ARG A 84 -6.00 -4.73 18.06
C ARG A 84 -4.79 -3.91 18.52
N ASN A 85 -4.36 -2.90 17.78
CA ASN A 85 -3.25 -2.02 18.11
C ASN A 85 -3.55 -1.11 19.32
N LYS A 86 -4.78 -0.63 19.49
CA LYS A 86 -5.19 0.15 20.67
C LYS A 86 -5.05 -0.66 21.97
N GLY A 87 -5.37 -1.95 21.92
CA GLY A 87 -5.25 -2.85 23.07
C GLY A 87 -3.82 -3.31 23.40
N ARG A 88 -2.80 -2.90 22.63
CA ARG A 88 -1.42 -3.31 22.87
C ARG A 88 -0.77 -2.42 23.93
N SER A 89 0.00 -3.05 24.81
CA SER A 89 0.85 -2.32 25.77
C SER A 89 1.89 -1.47 25.03
N TYR A 90 2.38 -0.43 25.71
CA TYR A 90 3.42 0.47 25.19
C TYR A 90 4.62 -0.34 24.64
N LYS A 91 4.97 -0.09 23.37
CA LYS A 91 6.01 -0.82 22.60
C LYS A 91 5.87 -2.36 22.66
N HIS A 92 4.66 -2.91 22.78
CA HIS A 92 4.45 -4.37 22.89
C HIS A 92 5.32 -5.03 23.98
N GLY A 93 5.52 -4.34 25.11
CA GLY A 93 6.43 -4.81 26.16
C GLY A 93 7.91 -4.50 25.89
N GLY A 94 8.20 -3.36 25.25
CA GLY A 94 9.57 -2.89 25.03
C GLY A 94 10.27 -3.43 23.78
N LYS A 95 9.53 -4.01 22.82
CA LYS A 95 10.12 -4.40 21.54
C LYS A 95 10.51 -3.15 20.74
N ALA A 96 11.78 -3.12 20.32
CA ALA A 96 12.33 -2.14 19.40
C ALA A 96 12.26 -2.73 17.99
N TYR A 97 11.09 -2.66 17.37
CA TYR A 97 10.99 -2.71 15.90
C TYR A 97 10.26 -1.46 15.47
#